data_AF-A0A2G6FZB9-F1
#
_entry.id   AF-A0A2G6FZB9-F1
#
_cell.length_a   1.000
_cell.length_b   1.000
_cell.length_c   1.000
_cell.angle_alpha   90.00
_cell.angle_beta   90.00
_cell.angle_gamma   90.00
#
_symmetry.space_group_name_H-M   'P 1'
#
loop_
_entity.id
_entity.type
_entity.pdbx_description
1 polymer ?
#
loop_
_entity_poly.entity_id
_entity_poly.type
_entity_poly.pdbx_seq_one_letter_code
_entity_poly.pdbx_strand_id
1 'polypeptide(L)'
;MKFDVVAWMLNPYVLMFVAVFAGLLFGKIKFGKFNFGVSGALFSGLIMGWLALGYAKGIPEDAPKDAVKAATKLIKSGVVSKEFFFIFLILFVAAVGLLAAKDMAIVIKKYGAKFIILGFII
;
A
#
# COMPACT_ATOMS: atom_id res chain seq x y z
N MET A 1 9.21 -24.88 -21.72
CA MET A 1 8.99 -23.89 -20.63
C MET A 1 7.54 -24.00 -20.20
N LYS A 2 7.25 -24.53 -19.00
CA LYS A 2 5.89 -24.55 -18.45
C LYS A 2 5.71 -23.24 -17.68
N PHE A 3 4.76 -22.42 -18.10
CA PHE A 3 4.43 -21.18 -17.38
C PHE A 3 3.77 -21.54 -16.05
N ASP A 4 4.44 -21.24 -14.94
CA ASP A 4 3.88 -21.45 -13.61
C ASP A 4 2.98 -20.25 -13.24
N VAL A 5 1.70 -20.39 -13.54
CA VAL A 5 0.65 -19.40 -13.27
C VAL A 5 0.60 -19.05 -11.79
N VAL A 6 0.85 -20.02 -10.91
CA VAL A 6 0.77 -19.85 -9.46
C VAL A 6 1.93 -18.99 -8.96
N ALA A 7 3.16 -19.29 -9.41
CA ALA A 7 4.33 -18.49 -9.09
C ALA A 7 4.21 -17.06 -9.63
N TRP A 8 3.59 -16.88 -10.80
CA TRP A 8 3.33 -15.55 -11.36
C TRP A 8 2.29 -14.76 -10.57
N MET A 9 1.17 -15.38 -10.16
CA MET A 9 0.14 -14.74 -9.34
C MET A 9 0.61 -14.37 -7.93
N LEU A 10 1.50 -15.17 -7.34
CA LEU A 10 2.11 -14.89 -6.03
C LEU A 10 3.29 -13.90 -6.12
N ASN A 11 3.52 -13.29 -7.27
CA ASN A 11 4.53 -12.26 -7.39
C ASN A 11 4.06 -10.96 -6.70
N PRO A 12 4.82 -10.39 -5.76
CA PRO A 12 4.46 -9.15 -5.06
C PRO A 12 4.13 -7.97 -6.00
N TYR A 13 4.84 -7.85 -7.13
CA TYR A 13 4.60 -6.77 -8.10
C TYR A 13 3.23 -6.91 -8.78
N VAL A 14 2.87 -8.15 -9.15
CA VAL A 14 1.58 -8.47 -9.77
C VAL A 14 0.45 -8.25 -8.76
N LEU A 15 0.62 -8.71 -7.52
CA LEU A 15 -0.35 -8.50 -6.45
C LEU A 15 -0.57 -7.02 -6.15
N MET A 16 0.49 -6.22 -6.04
CA MET A 16 0.38 -4.78 -5.84
C MET A 16 -0.33 -4.10 -7.01
N PHE A 17 0.02 -4.45 -8.26
CA PHE A 17 -0.64 -3.87 -9.44
C PHE A 17 -2.13 -4.19 -9.46
N VAL A 18 -2.50 -5.46 -9.26
CA VAL A 18 -3.91 -5.89 -9.24
C VAL A 18 -4.67 -5.23 -8.10
N ALA A 19 -4.10 -5.17 -6.90
CA ALA A 19 -4.72 -4.53 -5.75
C ALA A 19 -4.96 -3.03 -5.96
N VAL A 20 -3.97 -2.32 -6.50
CA VAL A 20 -4.12 -0.88 -6.79
C VAL A 20 -5.14 -0.67 -7.91
N PHE A 21 -5.05 -1.41 -9.00
CA PHE A 21 -5.95 -1.26 -10.14
C PHE A 21 -7.40 -1.59 -9.77
N ALA A 22 -7.63 -2.74 -9.12
CA ALA A 22 -8.95 -3.14 -8.64
C ALA A 22 -9.51 -2.13 -7.61
N GLY A 23 -8.66 -1.66 -6.69
CA GLY A 23 -9.05 -0.68 -5.69
C GLY A 23 -9.38 0.69 -6.27
N LEU A 24 -8.70 1.13 -7.33
CA LEU A 24 -9.03 2.35 -8.07
C LEU A 24 -10.34 2.22 -8.85
N LEU A 25 -10.62 1.05 -9.43
CA LEU A 25 -11.90 0.76 -10.07
C LEU A 25 -13.04 0.74 -9.04
N PHE A 26 -12.86 0.03 -7.93
CA PHE A 26 -13.80 -0.01 -6.82
C PHE A 26 -14.03 1.38 -6.21
N GLY A 27 -12.96 2.17 -6.10
CA GLY A 27 -12.98 3.56 -5.64
C GLY A 27 -13.71 4.54 -6.56
N LYS A 28 -14.12 4.12 -7.76
CA LYS A 28 -14.99 4.89 -8.67
C LYS A 28 -16.46 4.49 -8.58
N ILE A 29 -16.78 3.38 -7.91
CA ILE A 29 -18.16 2.91 -7.74
C ILE A 29 -18.87 3.85 -6.77
N LYS A 30 -19.91 4.52 -7.27
CA LYS A 30 -20.73 5.43 -6.47
C LYS A 30 -21.99 4.72 -6.01
N PHE A 31 -22.21 4.71 -4.70
CA PHE A 31 -23.48 4.30 -4.11
C PHE A 31 -24.22 5.55 -3.61
N GLY A 32 -25.11 6.07 -4.46
CA GLY A 32 -25.82 7.32 -4.19
C GLY A 32 -24.85 8.51 -4.05
N LYS A 33 -24.80 9.11 -2.86
CA LYS A 33 -23.88 10.23 -2.54
C LYS A 33 -22.50 9.76 -2.05
N PHE A 34 -22.31 8.48 -1.78
CA PHE A 34 -21.08 7.94 -1.23
C PHE A 34 -20.17 7.40 -2.33
N ASN A 35 -18.87 7.69 -2.25
CA ASN A 35 -17.83 7.13 -3.10
C ASN A 35 -16.64 6.70 -2.24
N PHE A 36 -16.08 5.52 -2.53
CA PHE A 36 -14.94 4.98 -1.78
C PHE A 36 -13.63 5.72 -2.08
N GLY A 37 -13.51 6.37 -3.24
CA GLY A 37 -12.37 7.22 -3.58
C GLY A 37 -11.02 6.52 -3.39
N VAL A 38 -10.04 7.20 -2.80
CA VAL A 38 -8.70 6.65 -2.53
C VAL A 38 -8.76 5.50 -1.52
N SER A 39 -9.75 5.49 -0.61
CA SER A 39 -9.93 4.41 0.37
C SER A 39 -10.24 3.06 -0.29
N GLY A 40 -10.76 3.04 -1.52
CA GLY A 40 -10.97 1.79 -2.29
C GLY A 40 -9.68 1.01 -2.52
N ALA A 41 -8.55 1.69 -2.71
CA ALA A 41 -7.23 1.06 -2.84
C ALA A 41 -6.77 0.39 -1.53
N LEU A 42 -7.07 0.99 -0.37
CA LEU A 42 -6.75 0.42 0.93
C LEU A 42 -7.54 -0.87 1.20
N PHE A 43 -8.85 -0.85 0.94
CA PHE A 43 -9.70 -2.04 1.13
C PHE A 43 -9.32 -3.16 0.17
N SER A 44 -9.09 -2.85 -1.11
CA SER A 44 -8.64 -3.85 -2.08
C SER A 44 -7.29 -4.46 -1.72
N GLY A 45 -6.33 -3.64 -1.27
CA GLY A 45 -5.03 -4.12 -0.79
C GLY A 45 -5.14 -5.07 0.40
N LEU A 46 -6.01 -4.76 1.37
CA LEU A 46 -6.23 -5.62 2.54
C LEU A 46 -6.84 -6.97 2.13
N ILE A 47 -7.89 -6.95 1.31
CA ILE A 47 -8.56 -8.16 0.82
C ILE A 47 -7.58 -9.01 0.00
N MET A 48 -6.87 -8.41 -0.95
CA MET A 48 -5.89 -9.12 -1.78
C MET A 48 -4.74 -9.70 -0.96
N GLY A 49 -4.23 -8.96 0.03
CA GLY A 49 -3.18 -9.44 0.92
C GLY A 49 -3.63 -10.65 1.75
N TRP A 50 -4.86 -10.60 2.27
CA TRP A 50 -5.44 -11.72 3.02
C TRP A 50 -5.66 -12.95 2.14
N LEU A 51 -6.23 -12.78 0.94
CA LEU A 51 -6.43 -13.86 -0.02
C LEU A 51 -5.09 -14.48 -0.46
N ALA A 52 -4.08 -13.66 -0.75
CA ALA A 52 -2.75 -14.13 -1.14
C ALA A 52 -2.08 -14.97 -0.03
N LEU A 53 -2.19 -14.53 1.23
CA LEU A 53 -1.69 -15.30 2.38
C LEU A 53 -2.47 -16.59 2.60
N GLY A 54 -3.80 -16.55 2.48
CA GLY A 54 -4.65 -17.73 2.60
C GLY A 54 -4.31 -18.76 1.54
N TYR A 55 -4.17 -18.32 0.29
CA TYR A 55 -3.80 -19.19 -0.84
C TYR A 55 -2.39 -19.76 -0.67
N ALA A 56 -1.40 -18.93 -0.32
CA ALA A 56 -0.02 -19.37 -0.10
C ALA A 56 0.12 -20.42 1.01
N LYS A 57 -0.67 -20.32 2.08
CA LYS A 57 -0.68 -21.31 3.18
C LYS A 57 -1.38 -22.62 2.80
N GLY A 58 -2.27 -22.59 1.82
CA GLY A 58 -3.04 -23.76 1.37
C GLY A 58 -2.33 -24.59 0.29
N ILE A 59 -1.14 -24.19 -0.18
CA ILE A 59 -0.39 -24.95 -1.19
C ILE A 59 0.25 -26.16 -0.51
N PRO A 60 -0.11 -27.40 -0.92
CA PRO A 60 0.47 -28.61 -0.34
C PRO A 60 1.93 -28.80 -0.80
N GLU A 61 2.76 -29.45 0.02
CA GLU A 61 4.21 -29.57 -0.19
C GLU A 61 4.60 -30.43 -1.41
N ASP A 62 3.65 -31.18 -1.98
CA ASP A 62 3.77 -31.99 -3.20
C ASP A 62 3.53 -31.18 -4.50
N ALA A 63 3.15 -29.90 -4.38
CA ALA A 63 2.97 -28.98 -5.48
C ALA A 63 4.30 -28.68 -6.23
N PRO A 64 4.24 -28.05 -7.43
CA PRO A 64 5.45 -27.68 -8.17
C PRO A 64 6.45 -26.90 -7.31
N LYS A 65 7.72 -27.30 -7.33
CA LYS A 65 8.79 -26.72 -6.50
C LYS A 65 8.86 -25.18 -6.59
N ASP A 66 8.55 -24.64 -7.76
CA ASP A 66 8.56 -23.20 -8.03
C ASP A 66 7.40 -22.47 -7.31
N ALA A 67 6.21 -23.06 -7.30
CA ALA A 67 5.05 -22.57 -6.57
C ALA A 67 5.25 -22.60 -5.05
N VAL A 68 5.81 -23.70 -4.50
CA VAL A 68 6.13 -23.82 -3.06
C VAL A 68 7.18 -22.78 -2.64
N LYS A 69 8.19 -22.56 -3.49
CA LYS A 69 9.23 -21.55 -3.25
C LYS A 69 8.65 -20.13 -3.28
N ALA A 70 7.75 -19.84 -4.22
CA ALA A 70 7.09 -18.54 -4.31
C ALA A 70 6.19 -18.28 -3.08
N ALA A 71 5.40 -19.26 -2.66
CA ALA A 71 4.55 -19.17 -1.47
C ALA A 71 5.35 -18.96 -0.18
N THR A 72 6.41 -19.75 0.02
CA THR A 72 7.29 -19.61 1.20
C THR A 72 7.96 -18.23 1.22
N LYS A 73 8.43 -17.75 0.07
CA LYS A 73 9.03 -16.41 -0.04
C LYS A 73 8.02 -15.32 0.31
N LEU A 74 6.80 -15.42 -0.24
CA LEU A 74 5.72 -14.47 0.00
C LEU A 74 5.31 -14.42 1.47
N ILE A 75 5.16 -15.58 2.12
CA ILE A 75 4.84 -15.68 3.55
C ILE A 75 5.96 -15.06 4.39
N LYS A 76 7.22 -15.40 4.09
CA LYS A 76 8.38 -14.86 4.82
C LYS A 76 8.50 -13.34 4.69
N SER A 77 8.17 -12.78 3.54
CA SER A 77 8.18 -11.34 3.32
C SER A 77 6.93 -10.62 3.82
N GLY A 78 5.84 -11.33 4.18
CA GLY A 78 4.58 -10.70 4.56
C GLY A 78 3.80 -10.12 3.37
N VAL A 79 3.72 -10.85 2.25
CA VAL A 79 3.16 -10.43 0.95
C VAL A 79 3.99 -9.40 0.20
N VAL A 80 4.36 -8.31 0.87
CA VAL A 80 5.18 -7.22 0.31
C VAL A 80 6.39 -7.03 1.20
N SER A 81 7.58 -6.91 0.60
CA SER A 81 8.82 -6.77 1.37
C SER A 81 8.87 -5.43 2.11
N LYS A 82 9.59 -5.39 3.23
CA LYS A 82 9.68 -4.19 4.08
C LYS A 82 10.29 -2.99 3.36
N GLU A 83 11.16 -3.23 2.39
CA GLU A 83 11.81 -2.19 1.59
C GLU A 83 10.78 -1.36 0.81
N PHE A 84 9.79 -2.03 0.20
CA PHE A 84 8.70 -1.32 -0.47
C PHE A 84 7.86 -0.50 0.51
N PHE A 85 7.53 -1.07 1.66
CA PHE A 85 6.80 -0.34 2.70
C PHE A 85 7.55 0.93 3.12
N PHE A 86 8.86 0.85 3.35
CA PHE A 86 9.66 2.03 3.69
C PHE A 86 9.70 3.08 2.59
N ILE A 87 9.85 2.67 1.32
CA ILE A 87 9.82 3.61 0.18
C ILE A 87 8.47 4.35 0.12
N PHE A 88 7.35 3.63 0.24
CA PHE A 88 6.03 4.25 0.25
C PHE A 88 5.81 5.14 1.47
N LEU A 89 6.32 4.73 2.64
CA LEU A 89 6.26 5.53 3.87
C LEU A 89 7.03 6.85 3.72
N ILE A 90 8.25 6.79 3.16
CA ILE A 90 9.06 7.99 2.88
C ILE A 90 8.32 8.92 1.92
N LEU A 91 7.79 8.38 0.82
CA LEU A 91 7.05 9.17 -0.17
C LEU A 91 5.78 9.80 0.43
N PHE A 92 5.06 9.05 1.27
CA PHE A 92 3.89 9.53 1.99
C PHE A 92 4.24 10.66 2.98
N VAL A 93 5.24 10.45 3.84
CA VAL A 93 5.70 11.45 4.81
C VAL A 93 6.20 12.70 4.11
N ALA A 94 6.94 12.56 3.01
CA ALA A 94 7.38 13.70 2.21
C ALA A 94 6.20 14.49 1.61
N ALA A 95 5.20 13.81 1.06
CA ALA A 95 4.01 14.46 0.48
C ALA A 95 3.17 15.18 1.53
N VAL A 96 2.86 14.53 2.66
CA VAL A 96 2.10 15.14 3.77
C VAL A 96 2.90 16.28 4.42
N GLY A 97 4.20 16.10 4.61
CA GLY A 97 5.10 17.14 5.11
C GLY A 97 5.12 18.36 4.22
N LEU A 98 5.14 18.18 2.89
CA LEU A 98 5.07 19.28 1.93
C LEU A 98 3.73 20.02 1.97
N LEU A 99 2.62 19.28 2.09
CA LEU A 99 1.29 19.87 2.26
C LEU A 99 1.20 20.70 3.55
N ALA A 100 1.66 20.16 4.68
CA ALA A 100 1.69 20.88 5.94
C ALA A 100 2.63 22.11 5.91
N ALA A 101 3.79 21.98 5.27
CA ALA A 101 4.75 23.08 5.12
C ALA A 101 4.17 24.24 4.31
N LYS A 102 3.35 23.97 3.28
CA LYS A 102 2.68 25.00 2.49
C LYS A 102 1.73 25.83 3.34
N ASP A 103 0.93 25.20 4.18
CA ASP A 103 -0.02 25.88 5.06
C ASP A 103 0.72 26.65 6.17
N MET A 104 1.74 26.03 6.79
CA MET A 104 2.59 26.69 7.78
C MET A 104 3.34 27.90 7.21
N ALA A 105 3.80 27.84 5.95
CA ALA A 105 4.50 28.96 5.32
C ALA A 105 3.61 30.21 5.22
N ILE A 106 2.30 30.05 4.97
CA ILE A 106 1.34 31.15 4.96
C ILE A 106 1.20 31.76 6.37
N VAL A 107 1.11 30.90 7.39
CA VAL A 107 0.97 31.33 8.79
C VAL A 107 2.22 32.04 9.29
N ILE A 108 3.42 31.51 9.01
CA ILE A 108 4.69 32.14 9.38
C ILE A 108 4.85 33.49 8.68
N LYS A 109 4.46 33.63 7.41
CA LYS A 109 4.48 34.93 6.73
C LYS A 109 3.53 35.96 7.37
N LYS A 110 2.40 35.52 7.92
CA LYS A 110 1.41 36.41 8.54
C LYS A 110 1.78 36.83 9.96
N TYR A 111 2.30 35.91 10.77
CA TYR A 111 2.55 36.12 12.20
C TYR A 111 4.03 36.25 12.57
N GLY A 112 4.94 35.92 11.64
CA GLY A 112 6.38 36.03 11.80
C GLY A 112 6.93 35.23 12.98
N ALA A 113 7.98 35.77 13.61
CA ALA A 113 8.66 35.15 14.74
C ALA A 113 7.75 34.88 15.95
N LYS A 114 6.66 35.64 16.12
CA LYS A 114 5.72 35.47 17.24
C LYS A 114 5.02 34.11 17.19
N PHE A 115 4.71 33.60 16.00
CA PHE A 115 4.11 32.28 15.84
C PHE A 115 5.09 31.15 16.12
N ILE A 116 6.35 31.32 15.72
CA ILE A 116 7.41 30.36 16.00
C ILE A 116 7.60 30.23 17.52
N ILE A 117 7.69 31.35 18.23
CA ILE A 117 7.83 31.38 19.69
C ILE A 117 6.62 30.71 20.36
N LEU A 118 5.40 30.98 19.90
CA LEU A 118 4.19 30.33 20.43
C LEU A 118 4.24 28.80 20.28
N GLY A 119 4.73 28.29 19.15
CA GLY A 119 4.89 26.84 18.92
C GLY A 119 5.94 26.17 19.79
N PHE A 120 6.89 26.90 20.36
CA PHE A 120 7.86 26.37 21.34
C PHE A 120 7.37 26.45 22.79
N ILE A 121 6.39 27.30 23.08
CA ILE A 121 5.85 27.52 24.43
C ILE A 121 4.74 26.50 24.77
N ILE A 122 4.03 26.01 23.76
CA ILE A 122 2.97 24.97 23.87
C ILE A 122 3.61 23.59 23.77
#